data_AF-A0A4Q3F6I4-F1
#
_entry.id   AF-A0A4Q3F6I4-F1
#
_cell.length_a   1.000
_cell.length_b   1.000
_cell.length_c   1.000
_cell.angle_alpha   90.00
_cell.angle_beta   90.00
_cell.angle_gamma   90.00
#
_symmetry.space_group_name_H-M   'P 1'
#
loop_
_entity.id
_entity.type
_entity.pdbx_description
1 polymer ?
#
loop_
_entity_poly.entity_id
_entity_poly.type
_entity_poly.pdbx_seq_one_letter_code
_entity_poly.pdbx_strand_id
1 'polypeptide(L)'
;MLSQTNEQALEASIEKQLTGTCLEDFKAIKEAFAERKDLYRAGNGYFIGAPEDFNARFALDETRLWHFLENTQPDELAKLQKQSDWKLKILERLDRMLKKHGIIRLL
;
A
#
# COMPACT_ATOMS: atom_id res chain seq x y z
N MET A 1 -13.57 -35.92 -1.13
CA MET A 1 -13.03 -34.59 -1.47
C MET A 1 -12.74 -33.89 -0.15
N LEU A 2 -11.47 -33.65 0.19
CA LEU A 2 -11.12 -32.84 1.35
C LEU A 2 -11.52 -31.40 1.04
N SER A 3 -12.38 -30.80 1.85
CA SER A 3 -12.73 -29.39 1.68
C SER A 3 -11.46 -28.56 1.83
N GLN A 4 -11.10 -27.79 0.81
CA GLN A 4 -10.01 -26.79 0.90
C GLN A 4 -10.50 -25.56 1.68
N THR A 5 -11.08 -25.78 2.85
CA THR A 5 -11.53 -24.75 3.79
C THR A 5 -10.43 -24.52 4.81
N ASN A 6 -9.27 -24.05 4.34
CA ASN A 6 -8.18 -23.58 5.20
C ASN A 6 -8.06 -22.05 5.08
N GLU A 7 -7.39 -21.43 6.04
CA GLU A 7 -7.17 -19.97 6.05
C GLU A 7 -6.53 -19.48 4.75
N GLN A 8 -5.60 -20.26 4.20
CA GLN A 8 -4.93 -19.91 2.95
C GLN A 8 -5.89 -19.81 1.74
N ALA A 9 -6.81 -20.76 1.58
CA ALA A 9 -7.79 -20.71 0.49
C ALA A 9 -8.79 -19.56 0.67
N LEU A 10 -9.09 -19.20 1.93
CA LEU A 10 -9.92 -18.03 2.25
C LEU A 10 -9.20 -16.73 1.88
N GLU A 11 -7.95 -16.55 2.32
CA GLU A 11 -7.12 -15.39 2.00
C GLU A 11 -6.97 -15.22 0.48
N ALA A 12 -6.62 -16.29 -0.24
CA ALA A 12 -6.51 -16.24 -1.70
C ALA A 12 -7.82 -15.85 -2.39
N SER A 13 -8.98 -16.30 -1.87
CA SER A 13 -10.29 -15.92 -2.41
C SER A 13 -10.60 -14.44 -2.19
N ILE A 14 -10.27 -13.90 -1.01
CA ILE A 14 -10.43 -12.48 -0.68
C ILE A 14 -9.53 -11.63 -1.58
N GLU A 15 -8.25 -11.98 -1.71
CA GLU A 15 -7.31 -11.25 -2.55
C GLU A 15 -7.74 -11.24 -4.01
N LYS A 16 -8.15 -12.39 -4.55
CA LYS A 16 -8.67 -12.49 -5.93
C LYS A 16 -9.89 -11.62 -6.15
N GLN A 17 -10.80 -11.55 -5.19
CA GLN A 17 -12.00 -10.74 -5.31
C GLN A 17 -11.70 -9.22 -5.24
N LEU A 18 -10.75 -8.81 -4.40
CA LEU A 18 -10.44 -7.40 -4.18
C LEU A 18 -9.45 -6.83 -5.21
N THR A 19 -8.49 -7.63 -5.64
CA THR A 19 -7.34 -7.19 -6.44
C THR A 19 -7.20 -7.92 -7.78
N GLY A 20 -8.10 -8.87 -8.07
CA GLY A 20 -8.16 -9.63 -9.31
C GLY A 20 -7.15 -10.78 -9.41
N THR A 21 -6.29 -10.95 -8.40
CA THR A 21 -5.27 -12.00 -8.31
C THR A 21 -4.91 -12.25 -6.83
N CYS A 22 -4.11 -13.26 -6.50
CA CYS A 22 -3.60 -13.50 -5.14
C CYS A 22 -2.07 -13.60 -5.09
N LEU A 23 -1.50 -13.60 -3.89
CA LEU A 23 -0.07 -13.74 -3.65
C LEU A 23 0.52 -15.02 -4.23
N GLU A 24 -0.20 -16.14 -4.22
CA GLU A 24 0.24 -17.40 -4.81
C GLU A 24 0.29 -17.35 -6.33
N ASP A 25 -0.76 -16.81 -6.95
CA ASP A 25 -0.79 -16.57 -8.39
C ASP A 25 0.37 -15.64 -8.77
N PHE A 26 0.64 -14.62 -7.95
CA PHE A 26 1.81 -13.75 -8.10
C PHE A 26 3.14 -14.49 -7.96
N LYS A 27 3.31 -15.38 -6.97
CA LYS A 27 4.56 -16.18 -6.83
C LYS A 27 4.79 -17.08 -8.05
N ALA A 28 3.73 -17.70 -8.56
CA ALA A 28 3.79 -18.51 -9.79
C ALA A 28 4.13 -17.66 -11.03
N ILE A 29 3.62 -16.42 -11.11
CA ILE A 29 3.89 -15.48 -12.21
C ILE A 29 5.28 -14.83 -12.08
N LYS A 30 5.79 -14.59 -10.87
CA LYS A 30 7.10 -13.95 -10.61
C LYS A 30 8.27 -14.82 -11.08
N GLU A 31 8.09 -16.15 -11.12
CA GLU A 31 9.01 -17.08 -11.77
C GLU A 31 8.97 -16.96 -13.31
N ALA A 32 7.90 -16.40 -13.87
CA ALA A 32 7.67 -16.29 -15.31
C ALA A 32 7.91 -14.88 -15.91
N PHE A 33 7.69 -13.78 -15.18
CA PHE A 33 7.85 -12.41 -15.72
C PHE A 33 8.25 -11.38 -14.64
N ALA A 34 9.35 -10.65 -14.89
CA ALA A 34 9.97 -9.70 -13.97
C ALA A 34 9.34 -8.29 -13.95
N GLU A 35 8.17 -8.11 -14.55
CA GLU A 35 7.51 -6.79 -14.63
C GLU A 35 6.30 -6.73 -13.70
N ARG A 36 6.54 -6.24 -12.48
CA ARG A 36 5.52 -5.94 -11.47
C ARG A 36 4.51 -4.85 -11.88
N LYS A 37 4.52 -4.33 -13.11
CA LYS A 37 4.05 -2.95 -13.33
C LYS A 37 2.54 -2.73 -13.37
N ASP A 38 1.72 -3.66 -13.85
CA ASP A 38 0.33 -3.31 -14.20
C ASP A 38 -0.78 -4.13 -13.50
N LEU A 39 -0.45 -5.07 -12.62
CA LEU A 39 -1.45 -5.92 -11.94
C LEU A 39 -2.16 -5.25 -10.74
N TYR A 40 -1.92 -3.97 -10.51
CA TYR A 40 -2.40 -3.24 -9.33
C TYR A 40 -3.83 -2.71 -9.43
N ARG A 41 -4.56 -3.04 -10.50
CA ARG A 41 -5.88 -2.43 -10.77
C ARG A 41 -6.85 -3.38 -11.47
N ALA A 42 -6.95 -4.62 -11.01
CA ALA A 42 -8.08 -5.47 -11.34
C ALA A 42 -9.05 -5.49 -10.15
N GLY A 43 -10.16 -4.75 -10.23
CA GLY A 43 -11.23 -4.78 -9.22
C GLY A 43 -11.08 -3.77 -8.07
N ASN A 44 -12.23 -3.18 -7.71
CA ASN A 44 -12.57 -2.34 -6.54
C ASN A 44 -11.58 -1.28 -5.99
N GLY A 45 -10.44 -1.03 -6.63
CA GLY A 45 -9.45 -0.03 -6.20
C GLY A 45 -8.51 -0.48 -5.08
N TYR A 46 -8.43 -1.79 -4.79
CA TYR A 46 -7.53 -2.32 -3.77
C TYR A 46 -6.17 -2.70 -4.35
N PHE A 47 -5.15 -2.61 -3.50
CA PHE A 47 -3.77 -2.92 -3.84
C PHE A 47 -3.28 -4.12 -3.02
N ILE A 48 -2.56 -5.03 -3.67
CA ILE A 48 -1.73 -6.00 -2.94
C ILE A 48 -0.54 -5.25 -2.35
N GLY A 49 -0.41 -5.33 -1.02
CA GLY A 49 0.71 -4.75 -0.27
C GLY A 49 1.90 -5.69 -0.23
N ALA A 50 3.10 -5.14 0.02
CA ALA A 50 4.28 -5.92 0.35
C ALA A 50 4.73 -5.59 1.79
N PRO A 51 5.16 -6.58 2.59
CA PRO A 51 5.69 -6.32 3.93
C PRO A 51 6.90 -5.38 3.94
N GLU A 52 7.63 -5.32 2.82
CA GLU A 52 8.82 -4.48 2.61
C GLU A 52 8.49 -2.98 2.60
N ASP A 53 7.26 -2.61 2.21
CA ASP A 53 6.80 -1.22 2.12
C ASP A 53 6.34 -0.66 3.48
N PHE A 54 6.20 -1.52 4.49
CA PHE A 54 5.69 -1.14 5.81
C PHE A 54 6.78 -0.53 6.69
N ASN A 55 6.63 0.75 7.02
CA ASN A 55 7.46 1.40 8.03
C ASN A 55 6.88 1.20 9.44
N ALA A 56 7.51 0.30 10.19
CA ALA A 56 7.15 0.00 11.57
C ALA A 56 7.27 1.19 12.55
N ARG A 57 8.13 2.18 12.27
CA ARG A 57 8.29 3.37 13.13
C ARG A 57 7.05 4.25 13.10
N PHE A 58 6.41 4.38 11.93
CA PHE A 58 5.23 5.23 11.76
C PHE A 58 3.94 4.42 11.58
N ALA A 59 4.03 3.09 11.54
CA ALA A 59 2.92 2.17 11.27
C ALA A 59 2.17 2.50 9.95
N LEU A 60 2.93 2.80 8.90
CA LEU A 60 2.40 3.25 7.60
C LEU A 60 3.09 2.51 6.44
N ASP A 61 2.34 2.30 5.37
CA ASP A 61 2.89 1.93 4.07
C ASP A 61 3.40 3.20 3.37
N GLU A 62 4.71 3.34 3.25
CA GLU A 62 5.31 4.55 2.66
C GLU A 62 5.04 4.65 1.17
N THR A 63 5.13 3.54 0.45
CA THR A 63 4.96 3.48 -1.00
C THR A 63 3.55 3.96 -1.38
N ARG A 64 2.52 3.52 -0.64
CA ARG A 64 1.14 3.96 -0.86
C ARG A 64 0.90 5.40 -0.43
N LEU A 65 1.52 5.85 0.67
CA LEU A 65 1.40 7.24 1.11
C LEU A 65 1.97 8.22 0.07
N TRP A 66 3.17 7.94 -0.44
CA TRP A 66 3.80 8.81 -1.44
C TRP A 66 3.07 8.79 -2.77
N HIS A 67 2.66 7.61 -3.24
CA HIS A 67 1.82 7.49 -4.42
C HIS A 67 0.52 8.31 -4.28
N PHE A 68 -0.12 8.31 -3.10
CA PHE A 68 -1.30 9.15 -2.86
C PHE A 68 -0.97 10.64 -2.91
N LEU A 69 0.09 11.09 -2.23
CA LEU A 69 0.47 12.51 -2.18
C LEU A 69 0.89 13.04 -3.56
N GLU A 70 1.64 12.26 -4.33
CA GLU A 70 2.08 12.61 -5.68
C GLU A 70 0.91 12.70 -6.66
N ASN A 71 -0.08 11.81 -6.55
CA ASN A 71 -1.25 11.83 -7.42
C ASN A 71 -2.27 12.91 -7.06
N THR A 72 -2.45 13.21 -5.77
CA THR A 72 -3.50 14.13 -5.31
C THR A 72 -3.02 15.57 -5.17
N GLN A 73 -1.78 15.79 -4.74
CA GLN A 73 -1.26 17.12 -4.37
C GLN A 73 0.19 17.34 -4.86
N PRO A 74 0.47 17.16 -6.17
CA PRO A 74 1.82 17.30 -6.72
C PRO A 74 2.42 18.71 -6.52
N ASP A 75 1.60 19.75 -6.68
CA ASP A 75 2.04 21.14 -6.58
C ASP A 75 2.47 21.53 -5.15
N GLU A 76 1.76 21.05 -4.14
CA GLU A 76 2.13 21.28 -2.74
C GLU A 76 3.38 20.48 -2.35
N LEU A 77 3.51 19.26 -2.88
CA LEU A 77 4.69 18.43 -2.68
C LEU A 77 5.95 19.11 -3.23
N ALA A 78 5.87 19.71 -4.43
CA ALA A 78 6.97 20.42 -5.06
C ALA A 78 7.48 21.62 -4.23
N LYS A 79 6.59 22.29 -3.47
CA LYS A 79 6.99 23.37 -2.55
C LYS A 79 7.82 22.84 -1.38
N LEU A 80 7.46 21.69 -0.86
CA LEU A 80 8.13 21.04 0.28
C LEU A 80 9.48 20.42 -0.13
N GLN A 81 9.59 19.91 -1.36
CA GLN A 81 10.80 19.28 -1.91
C GLN A 81 12.06 20.17 -1.90
N LYS A 82 11.92 21.48 -1.72
CA LYS A 82 13.04 22.43 -1.65
C LYS A 82 13.95 22.26 -0.42
N GLN A 83 13.50 21.52 0.59
CA GLN A 83 14.28 21.26 1.82
C GLN A 83 14.87 19.85 1.78
N SER A 84 16.07 19.64 2.32
CA SER A 84 16.77 18.34 2.34
C SER A 84 15.99 17.21 3.02
N ASP A 85 15.14 17.54 4.01
CA ASP A 85 14.49 16.56 4.90
C ASP A 85 12.95 16.60 4.84
N TRP A 86 12.41 17.02 3.70
CA TRP A 86 10.98 17.26 3.55
C TRP A 86 10.12 16.01 3.77
N LYS A 87 10.61 14.83 3.34
CA LYS A 87 9.90 13.55 3.52
C LYS A 87 9.72 13.22 5.00
N LEU A 88 10.80 13.32 5.77
CA LEU A 88 10.80 13.00 7.20
C LEU A 88 9.90 13.97 7.98
N LYS A 89 9.90 15.26 7.62
CA LYS A 89 9.00 16.26 8.21
C LYS A 89 7.52 15.95 7.99
N ILE A 90 7.14 15.45 6.81
CA ILE A 90 5.76 15.03 6.52
C ILE A 90 5.38 13.85 7.42
N LEU A 91 6.23 12.83 7.48
CA LEU A 91 5.98 11.63 8.29
C LEU A 91 5.84 11.96 9.78
N GLU A 92 6.75 12.77 10.33
CA GLU A 92 6.68 13.19 11.73
C GLU A 92 5.48 14.08 12.04
N ARG A 93 5.05 14.91 11.09
CA ARG A 93 3.85 15.74 11.26
C ARG A 93 2.61 14.88 11.21
N LEU A 94 2.53 13.93 10.27
CA LEU A 94 1.44 12.99 10.17
C LEU A 94 1.30 12.15 11.45
N ASP A 95 2.40 11.58 11.94
CA ASP A 95 2.42 10.82 13.20
C ASP A 95 1.91 11.64 14.39
N ARG A 96 2.40 12.88 14.55
CA ARG A 96 1.93 13.80 15.60
C ARG A 96 0.44 14.12 15.47
N MET A 97 -0.04 14.35 14.24
CA MET A 97 -1.44 14.62 13.98
C MET A 97 -2.30 13.40 14.31
N LEU A 98 -1.90 12.21 13.87
CA LEU A 98 -2.60 10.95 14.13
C LEU A 98 -2.70 10.67 15.63
N LYS A 99 -1.61 10.84 16.38
CA LYS A 99 -1.60 10.68 17.84
C LYS A 99 -2.51 11.66 18.56
N LYS A 100 -2.59 12.90 18.07
CA LYS A 100 -3.35 13.97 18.72
C LYS A 100 -4.85 13.93 18.39
N HIS A 101 -5.19 13.63 17.15
CA HIS A 101 -6.54 13.82 16.62
C HIS A 101 -7.24 12.52 16.22
N GLY A 102 -6.49 11.41 16.14
CA GLY A 102 -6.98 10.13 15.65
C GLY A 102 -7.12 10.11 14.12
N ILE A 103 -7.15 8.90 13.57
CA ILE A 103 -7.22 8.64 12.12
C ILE A 103 -8.51 9.21 11.51
N ILE A 104 -9.65 9.06 12.18
CA ILE A 104 -10.97 9.47 11.66
C ILE A 104 -11.04 10.96 11.34
N ARG A 105 -10.31 11.80 12.08
CA ARG A 105 -10.31 13.25 11.88
C ARG A 105 -9.36 13.70 10.76
N LEU A 106 -8.47 12.83 10.31
CA LEU A 106 -7.42 13.12 9.33
C LEU A 106 -7.69 12.54 7.94
N LEU A 107 -8.63 11.60 7.85
CA LEU A 107 -9.26 11.15 6.61
C LEU A 107 -10.34 12.13 6.17
#